data_AF-A0A7K3W4H3-F1
#
_entry.id   AF-A0A7K3W4H3-F1
#
_cell.length_a   1.000
_cell.length_b   1.000
_cell.length_c   1.000
_cell.angle_alpha   90.00
_cell.angle_beta   90.00
_cell.angle_gamma   90.00
#
_symmetry.space_group_name_H-M   'P 1'
#
loop_
_entity.id
_entity.type
_entity.pdbx_description
1 polymer ?
#
loop_
_entity_poly.entity_id
_entity_poly.type
_entity_poly.pdbx_seq_one_letter_code
_entity_poly.pdbx_strand_id
1 'polypeptide(L)'
;MTVVGTHAWTRQETPARTSGATTLRAEWIKFWTVRSTTWSVAAMFVLGAGLTALVCATSAGWLASSEADEPVGAFITWGMMFAQVTAIVLGTLAVTSEYGTGMIRATLSATPRRGEVLAAKAAVLTGTLFVAGVLTALAGYLAGNWFLDREGIGLALTDDGVLRALVGSGLYMAGLGLLAAAVGLLVRHTAAALSIVLGLVFVVGNMTMLLPGAWGEWTTKLMPGNAGARIATPESFNPLLLDPWAGFAVFAAEVAVVLAVAAAAFSRRDA
;
A
#
# COMPACT_ATOMS: atom_id res chain seq x y z
N MET A 1 -18.96 27.03 -63.61
CA MET A 1 -19.27 25.69 -63.08
C MET A 1 -17.94 25.10 -62.63
N THR A 2 -17.58 25.31 -61.37
CA THR A 2 -16.23 25.03 -60.86
C THR A 2 -16.35 23.92 -59.84
N VAL A 3 -15.84 22.73 -60.17
CA VAL A 3 -15.89 21.53 -59.33
C VAL A 3 -14.82 21.68 -58.24
N VAL A 4 -15.26 21.82 -57.00
CA VAL A 4 -14.39 21.77 -55.81
C VAL A 4 -14.07 20.30 -55.53
N GLY A 5 -12.83 19.90 -55.79
CA GLY A 5 -12.32 18.57 -55.44
C GLY A 5 -12.15 18.45 -53.92
N THR A 6 -12.89 17.53 -53.32
CA THR A 6 -12.73 17.15 -51.91
C THR A 6 -11.53 16.22 -51.77
N HIS A 7 -10.44 16.71 -51.19
CA HIS A 7 -9.33 15.87 -50.74
C HIS A 7 -9.80 15.02 -49.56
N ALA A 8 -10.14 13.76 -49.82
CA ALA A 8 -10.36 12.75 -48.80
C ALA A 8 -9.01 12.38 -48.18
N TRP A 9 -8.73 12.92 -46.98
CA TRP A 9 -7.62 12.46 -46.15
C TRP A 9 -7.96 11.08 -45.59
N THR A 10 -7.55 10.03 -46.29
CA THR A 10 -7.48 8.69 -45.71
C THR A 10 -6.35 8.68 -44.69
N ARG A 11 -6.66 9.04 -43.43
CA ARG A 11 -5.80 8.72 -42.29
C ARG A 11 -5.70 7.20 -42.22
N GLN A 12 -4.61 6.64 -42.72
CA GLN A 12 -4.19 5.30 -42.34
C GLN A 12 -3.79 5.35 -40.87
N GLU A 13 -4.76 5.15 -39.98
CA GLU A 13 -4.47 4.86 -38.58
C GLU A 13 -3.90 3.44 -38.55
N THR A 14 -2.57 3.35 -38.68
CA THR A 14 -1.85 2.12 -38.32
C THR A 14 -2.24 1.81 -36.87
N PRO A 15 -2.90 0.67 -36.58
CA PRO A 15 -3.27 0.35 -35.21
C PRO A 15 -1.97 0.24 -34.43
N ALA A 16 -1.68 1.27 -33.63
CA ALA A 16 -0.50 1.30 -32.78
C ALA A 16 -0.63 0.11 -31.83
N ARG A 17 0.17 -0.93 -32.07
CA ARG A 17 0.24 -2.07 -31.16
C ARG A 17 0.69 -1.50 -29.82
N THR A 18 -0.23 -1.44 -28.86
CA THR A 18 0.10 -1.05 -27.49
C THR A 18 1.08 -2.08 -26.96
N SER A 19 2.32 -1.63 -26.75
CA SER A 19 3.35 -2.41 -26.07
C SER A 19 3.11 -2.32 -24.56
N GLY A 20 3.57 -3.31 -23.79
CA GLY A 20 3.48 -3.26 -22.33
C GLY A 20 4.14 -2.00 -21.74
N ALA A 21 5.22 -1.52 -22.36
CA ALA A 21 5.90 -0.28 -21.95
C ALA A 21 5.03 0.97 -22.18
N THR A 22 4.30 1.04 -23.29
CA THR A 22 3.38 2.15 -23.56
C THR A 22 2.19 2.15 -22.60
N THR A 23 1.65 0.98 -22.26
CA THR A 23 0.57 0.85 -21.26
C THR A 23 1.05 1.27 -19.88
N LEU A 24 2.24 0.82 -19.46
CA LEU A 24 2.83 1.20 -18.17
C LEU A 24 3.04 2.72 -18.07
N ARG A 25 3.58 3.34 -19.13
CA ARG A 25 3.76 4.80 -19.18
C ARG A 25 2.44 5.55 -19.10
N ALA A 26 1.40 5.07 -19.80
CA ALA A 26 0.08 5.68 -19.74
C ALA A 26 -0.53 5.58 -18.34
N GLU A 27 -0.44 4.41 -17.69
CA GLU A 27 -0.89 4.22 -16.30
C GLU A 27 -0.11 5.11 -15.33
N TRP A 28 1.21 5.27 -15.51
CA TRP A 28 2.03 6.14 -14.67
C TRP A 28 1.58 7.61 -14.74
N ILE A 29 1.40 8.12 -15.97
CA ILE A 29 0.93 9.50 -16.19
C ILE A 29 -0.45 9.67 -15.56
N LYS A 30 -1.39 8.75 -15.84
CA LYS A 30 -2.73 8.79 -15.27
C LYS A 30 -2.68 8.83 -13.75
N PHE A 31 -1.96 7.90 -13.13
CA PHE A 31 -1.87 7.76 -11.67
C PHE A 31 -1.41 9.06 -11.00
N TRP A 32 -0.37 9.70 -11.53
CA TRP A 32 0.21 10.93 -10.96
C TRP A 32 -0.51 12.22 -11.36
N THR A 33 -1.35 12.21 -12.39
CA THR A 33 -2.18 13.38 -12.73
C THR A 33 -3.38 13.58 -11.80
N VAL A 34 -3.78 12.55 -11.05
CA VAL A 34 -4.89 12.66 -10.10
C VAL A 34 -4.41 13.31 -8.80
N ARG A 35 -5.03 14.43 -8.41
CA ARG A 35 -4.69 15.15 -7.15
C ARG A 35 -4.81 14.27 -5.91
N SER A 36 -5.73 13.30 -5.89
CA SER A 36 -5.87 12.38 -4.77
C SER A 36 -4.58 11.59 -4.53
N THR A 37 -3.84 11.23 -5.57
CA THR A 37 -2.57 10.50 -5.46
C THR A 37 -1.54 11.32 -4.72
N THR A 38 -1.35 12.58 -5.13
CA THR A 38 -0.38 13.49 -4.47
C THR A 38 -0.78 13.76 -3.02
N TRP A 39 -2.08 13.95 -2.75
CA TRP A 39 -2.58 14.14 -1.38
C TRP A 39 -2.43 12.88 -0.52
N SER A 40 -2.69 11.69 -1.05
CA SER A 40 -2.51 10.43 -0.32
C SER A 40 -1.05 10.18 0.02
N VAL A 41 -0.11 10.42 -0.91
CA VAL A 41 1.33 10.30 -0.65
C VAL A 41 1.78 11.35 0.37
N ALA A 42 1.35 12.60 0.24
CA ALA A 42 1.67 13.64 1.23
C ALA A 42 1.13 13.27 2.62
N ALA A 43 -0.12 12.81 2.71
CA ALA A 43 -0.71 12.33 3.95
C ALA A 43 0.04 11.13 4.53
N MET A 44 0.55 10.21 3.68
CA MET A 44 1.40 9.10 4.11
C MET A 44 2.65 9.62 4.83
N PHE A 45 3.35 10.59 4.25
CA PHE A 45 4.53 11.20 4.88
C PHE A 45 4.18 11.91 6.19
N VAL A 46 3.11 12.70 6.21
CA VAL A 46 2.68 13.43 7.41
C VAL A 46 2.30 12.48 8.54
N LEU A 47 1.47 11.46 8.25
CA LEU A 47 1.03 10.50 9.27
C LEU A 47 2.13 9.51 9.65
N GLY A 48 2.97 9.10 8.70
CA GLY A 48 4.04 8.13 8.93
C GLY A 48 5.24 8.76 9.62
N ALA A 49 5.93 9.67 8.92
CA ALA A 49 7.14 10.29 9.43
C ALA A 49 6.83 11.30 10.53
N GLY A 50 5.82 12.15 10.32
CA GLY A 50 5.47 13.21 11.27
C GLY A 50 5.01 12.66 12.63
N LEU A 51 4.13 11.66 12.63
CA LEU A 51 3.67 11.07 13.88
C LEU A 51 4.75 10.23 14.58
N THR A 52 5.60 9.53 13.82
CA THR A 52 6.77 8.83 14.39
C THR A 52 7.69 9.82 15.11
N ALA A 53 8.01 10.94 14.46
CA ALA A 53 8.84 11.98 15.04
C ALA A 53 8.20 12.58 16.30
N LEU A 54 6.90 12.89 16.24
CA LEU A 54 6.15 13.42 17.39
C LEU A 54 6.18 12.46 18.57
N VAL A 55 5.88 11.17 18.34
CA VAL A 55 5.85 10.16 19.39
C VAL A 55 7.22 9.95 20.00
N CYS A 56 8.28 9.83 19.19
CA CYS A 56 9.64 9.74 19.70
C CYS A 56 10.01 10.99 20.51
N ALA A 57 9.66 12.19 20.05
CA ALA A 57 9.93 13.44 20.76
C ALA A 57 9.24 13.50 22.13
N THR A 58 8.00 13.02 22.24
CA THR A 58 7.25 13.05 23.50
C THR A 58 7.60 11.91 24.45
N SER A 59 8.10 10.79 23.90
CA SER A 59 8.33 9.56 24.68
C SER A 59 9.80 9.28 24.98
N ALA A 60 10.76 9.94 24.33
CA ALA A 60 12.19 9.62 24.46
C ALA A 60 12.69 9.60 25.91
N GLY A 61 12.40 10.64 26.70
CA GLY A 61 12.85 10.70 28.10
C GLY A 61 12.20 9.63 28.99
N TRP A 62 10.95 9.25 28.71
CA TRP A 62 10.30 8.14 29.41
C TRP A 62 10.90 6.80 28.99
N LEU A 63 11.12 6.57 27.69
CA LEU A 63 11.75 5.36 27.16
C LEU A 63 13.18 5.15 27.67
N ALA A 64 13.91 6.23 27.96
CA ALA A 64 15.26 6.16 28.53
C ALA A 64 15.26 5.96 30.05
N SER A 65 14.12 6.10 30.71
CA SER A 65 13.99 5.89 32.15
C SER A 65 13.97 4.40 32.50
N SER A 66 14.38 4.06 33.72
CA SER A 66 14.30 2.69 34.24
C SER A 66 12.87 2.18 34.46
N GLU A 67 11.86 3.04 34.27
CA GLU A 67 10.45 2.70 34.40
C GLU A 67 9.85 2.18 33.09
N ALA A 68 10.50 2.44 31.94
CA ALA A 68 10.06 1.92 30.66
C ALA A 68 10.62 0.52 30.41
N ASP A 69 9.71 -0.45 30.27
CA ASP A 69 10.00 -1.82 29.82
C ASP A 69 9.42 -2.04 28.41
N GLU A 70 9.70 -1.09 27.51
CA GLU A 70 9.15 -1.07 26.16
C GLU A 70 10.25 -1.12 25.08
N PRO A 71 10.01 -1.83 23.97
CA PRO A 71 10.98 -1.94 22.88
C PRO A 71 11.10 -0.61 22.12
N VAL A 72 12.23 0.09 22.28
CA VAL A 72 12.52 1.35 21.56
C VAL A 72 12.40 1.17 20.04
N GLY A 73 12.78 -0.01 19.53
CA GLY A 73 12.65 -0.38 18.12
C GLY A 73 11.22 -0.30 17.60
N ALA A 74 10.21 -0.50 18.43
CA ALA A 74 8.82 -0.43 18.00
C ALA A 74 8.32 1.01 17.79
N PHE A 75 8.97 2.01 18.42
CA PHE A 75 8.59 3.42 18.32
C PHE A 75 9.10 4.09 17.03
N ILE A 76 10.22 3.61 16.48
CA ILE A 76 10.89 4.24 15.33
C ILE A 76 10.13 4.09 14.00
N THR A 77 9.09 3.27 13.98
CA THR A 77 8.17 3.09 12.84
C THR A 77 6.71 3.31 13.23
N TRP A 78 6.44 3.86 14.42
CA TRP A 78 5.10 3.86 15.01
C TRP A 78 4.04 4.57 14.15
N GLY A 79 4.40 5.70 13.54
CA GLY A 79 3.50 6.43 12.65
C GLY A 79 3.09 5.65 11.40
N MET A 80 3.85 4.62 11.00
CA MET A 80 3.49 3.75 9.87
C MET A 80 2.16 3.03 10.10
N MET A 81 1.77 2.79 11.37
CA MET A 81 0.45 2.23 11.72
C MET A 81 -0.71 3.11 11.27
N PHE A 82 -0.50 4.43 11.16
CA PHE A 82 -1.49 5.37 10.65
C PHE A 82 -1.29 5.65 9.16
N ALA A 83 -0.04 5.68 8.70
CA ALA A 83 0.29 5.84 7.28
C ALA A 83 -0.37 4.77 6.40
N GLN A 84 -0.54 3.54 6.91
CA GLN A 84 -1.16 2.44 6.17
C GLN A 84 -2.60 2.72 5.69
N VAL A 85 -3.35 3.58 6.38
CA VAL A 85 -4.67 4.02 5.94
C VAL A 85 -4.59 4.69 4.58
N THR A 86 -3.56 5.51 4.36
CA THR A 86 -3.36 6.23 3.10
C THR A 86 -3.01 5.28 1.95
N ALA A 87 -2.26 4.20 2.23
CA ALA A 87 -1.96 3.15 1.26
C ALA A 87 -3.24 2.41 0.82
N ILE A 88 -4.10 2.06 1.79
CA ILE A 88 -5.40 1.42 1.54
C ILE A 88 -6.31 2.35 0.72
N VAL A 89 -6.36 3.65 1.06
CA VAL A 89 -7.12 4.65 0.32
C VAL A 89 -6.62 4.77 -1.11
N LEU A 90 -5.32 4.94 -1.30
CA LEU A 90 -4.72 5.09 -2.62
C LEU A 90 -4.92 3.85 -3.48
N GLY A 91 -4.73 2.65 -2.92
CA GLY A 91 -4.97 1.38 -3.61
C GLY A 91 -6.43 1.20 -4.01
N THR A 92 -7.37 1.57 -3.13
CA THR A 92 -8.80 1.54 -3.47
C THR A 92 -9.12 2.49 -4.62
N LEU A 93 -8.70 3.75 -4.52
CA LEU A 93 -8.98 4.79 -5.51
C LEU A 93 -8.32 4.50 -6.87
N ALA A 94 -7.16 3.84 -6.89
CA ALA A 94 -6.45 3.46 -8.12
C ALA A 94 -7.30 2.59 -9.06
N VAL A 95 -8.31 1.90 -8.50
CA VAL A 95 -9.26 1.06 -9.24
C VAL A 95 -10.65 1.68 -9.29
N THR A 96 -11.22 2.04 -8.15
CA THR A 96 -12.64 2.41 -8.08
C THR A 96 -12.96 3.76 -8.74
N SER A 97 -11.98 4.66 -8.85
CA SER A 97 -12.17 5.95 -9.53
C SER A 97 -12.48 5.80 -11.03
N GLU A 98 -11.95 4.77 -11.68
CA GLU A 98 -12.23 4.49 -13.10
C GLU A 98 -13.63 3.91 -13.31
N TYR A 99 -14.14 3.17 -12.32
CA TYR A 99 -15.53 2.71 -12.33
C TYR A 99 -16.50 3.86 -12.07
N GLY A 100 -16.20 4.73 -11.10
CA GLY A 100 -17.05 5.88 -10.78
C GLY A 100 -17.17 6.90 -11.91
N THR A 101 -16.11 7.08 -12.70
CA THR A 101 -16.09 8.02 -13.85
C THR A 101 -16.46 7.38 -15.18
N GLY A 102 -16.60 6.05 -15.24
CA GLY A 102 -16.78 5.30 -16.49
C GLY A 102 -15.54 5.23 -17.39
N MET A 103 -14.40 5.76 -16.93
CA MET A 103 -13.12 5.78 -17.66
C MET A 103 -12.62 4.37 -18.01
N ILE A 104 -13.02 3.35 -17.23
CA ILE A 104 -12.64 1.96 -17.49
C ILE A 104 -13.01 1.50 -18.91
N ARG A 105 -14.14 1.98 -19.48
CA ARG A 105 -14.55 1.66 -20.85
C ARG A 105 -13.62 2.27 -21.90
N ALA A 106 -13.17 3.50 -21.67
CA ALA A 106 -12.21 4.18 -22.54
C ALA A 106 -10.82 3.52 -22.46
N THR A 107 -10.38 3.12 -21.26
CA THR A 107 -9.12 2.39 -21.08
C THR A 107 -9.13 1.07 -21.86
N LEU A 108 -10.23 0.32 -21.77
CA LEU A 108 -10.36 -0.98 -22.43
C LEU A 108 -10.62 -0.89 -23.95
N SER A 109 -11.20 0.21 -24.44
CA SER A 109 -11.30 0.45 -25.89
C SER A 109 -9.94 0.81 -26.50
N ALA A 110 -9.11 1.58 -25.77
CA ALA A 110 -7.76 1.92 -26.20
C ALA A 110 -6.76 0.76 -26.08
N THR A 111 -6.89 -0.07 -25.03
CA THR A 111 -6.05 -1.26 -24.81
C THR A 111 -6.94 -2.48 -24.52
N PRO A 112 -7.29 -3.28 -25.55
CA PRO A 112 -8.24 -4.39 -25.40
C PRO A 112 -7.69 -5.56 -24.56
N ARG A 113 -6.38 -5.55 -24.25
CA ARG A 113 -5.72 -6.56 -23.42
C ARG A 113 -5.90 -6.25 -21.93
N ARG A 114 -7.05 -6.65 -21.39
CA ARG A 114 -7.46 -6.45 -19.98
C ARG A 114 -6.36 -6.80 -18.95
N GLY A 115 -5.64 -7.91 -19.17
CA GLY A 115 -4.56 -8.35 -18.28
C GLY A 115 -3.35 -7.41 -18.27
N GLU A 116 -2.99 -6.82 -19.41
CA GLU A 116 -1.87 -5.87 -19.49
C GLU A 116 -2.17 -4.56 -18.76
N VAL A 117 -3.40 -4.07 -18.87
CA VAL A 117 -3.85 -2.87 -18.13
C VAL A 117 -3.83 -3.13 -16.62
N LEU A 118 -4.35 -4.28 -16.17
CA LEU A 118 -4.36 -4.64 -14.76
C LEU A 118 -2.94 -4.80 -14.20
N ALA A 119 -2.05 -5.46 -14.93
CA ALA A 119 -0.66 -5.64 -14.53
C ALA A 119 0.10 -4.30 -14.49
N ALA A 120 -0.08 -3.43 -15.49
CA ALA A 120 0.53 -2.10 -15.52
C ALA A 120 0.06 -1.25 -14.33
N LYS A 121 -1.25 -1.24 -14.05
CA LYS A 121 -1.83 -0.53 -12.91
C LYS A 121 -1.29 -1.05 -11.58
N ALA A 122 -1.28 -2.37 -11.40
CA ALA A 122 -0.71 -3.01 -10.22
C ALA A 122 0.76 -2.62 -10.04
N ALA A 123 1.56 -2.69 -11.09
CA ALA A 123 2.98 -2.32 -11.06
C ALA A 123 3.22 -0.86 -10.66
N VAL A 124 2.46 0.09 -11.24
CA VAL A 124 2.55 1.52 -10.90
C VAL A 124 2.16 1.76 -9.43
N LEU A 125 1.07 1.15 -8.97
CA LEU A 125 0.60 1.27 -7.59
C LEU A 125 1.61 0.70 -6.60
N THR A 126 2.04 -0.55 -6.81
CA THR A 126 3.01 -1.26 -5.96
C THR A 126 4.34 -0.50 -5.93
N GLY A 127 4.87 -0.09 -7.08
CA GLY A 127 6.12 0.67 -7.14
C GLY A 127 6.02 2.01 -6.40
N THR A 128 4.90 2.73 -6.57
CA THR A 128 4.70 4.01 -5.89
C THR A 128 4.59 3.86 -4.38
N LEU A 129 3.76 2.91 -3.91
CA LEU A 129 3.57 2.67 -2.48
C LEU A 129 4.81 2.07 -1.82
N PHE A 130 5.57 1.24 -2.52
CA PHE A 130 6.84 0.74 -2.06
C PHE A 130 7.82 1.89 -1.81
N VAL A 131 8.06 2.72 -2.83
CA VAL A 131 8.99 3.85 -2.72
C VAL A 131 8.51 4.86 -1.67
N ALA A 132 7.23 5.25 -1.70
CA ALA A 132 6.67 6.18 -0.74
C ALA A 132 6.74 5.64 0.70
N GLY A 133 6.46 4.35 0.90
CA GLY A 133 6.53 3.70 2.21
C GLY A 133 7.96 3.62 2.76
N VAL A 134 8.95 3.25 1.93
CA VAL A 134 10.37 3.25 2.33
C VAL A 134 10.83 4.67 2.70
N LEU A 135 10.52 5.66 1.86
CA LEU A 135 10.91 7.04 2.11
C LEU A 135 10.21 7.62 3.35
N THR A 136 8.96 7.26 3.58
CA THR A 136 8.21 7.68 4.77
C THR A 136 8.81 7.05 6.03
N ALA A 137 9.11 5.76 6.01
CA ALA A 137 9.75 5.07 7.14
C ALA A 137 11.15 5.62 7.41
N LEU A 138 11.94 5.86 6.37
CA LEU A 138 13.28 6.46 6.50
C LEU A 138 13.19 7.88 7.10
N ALA A 139 12.27 8.71 6.62
CA ALA A 139 12.06 10.04 7.17
C ALA A 139 11.61 10.00 8.64
N GLY A 140 10.70 9.07 8.98
CA GLY A 140 10.26 8.83 10.35
C GLY A 140 11.39 8.35 11.26
N TYR A 141 12.21 7.41 10.77
CA TYR A 141 13.42 6.95 11.45
C TYR A 141 14.38 8.11 11.71
N LEU A 142 14.77 8.88 10.69
CA LEU A 142 15.72 9.98 10.85
C LEU A 142 15.20 11.04 11.84
N ALA A 143 13.93 11.42 11.72
CA ALA A 143 13.33 12.44 12.56
C ALA A 143 13.07 11.95 13.99
N GLY A 144 12.57 10.74 14.17
CA GLY A 144 12.27 10.15 15.48
C GLY A 144 13.52 9.74 16.23
N ASN A 145 14.46 9.06 15.56
CA ASN A 145 15.70 8.60 16.16
C ASN A 145 16.57 9.76 16.65
N TRP A 146 16.46 10.94 16.02
CA TRP A 146 17.15 12.14 16.51
C TRP A 146 16.79 12.47 17.97
N PHE A 147 15.55 12.26 18.40
CA PHE A 147 15.15 12.48 19.80
C PHE A 147 15.64 11.35 20.71
N LEU A 148 15.55 10.10 20.24
CA LEU A 148 15.99 8.92 20.99
C LEU A 148 17.51 8.93 21.24
N ASP A 149 18.28 9.32 20.23
CA ASP A 149 19.75 9.42 20.30
C ASP A 149 20.21 10.45 21.35
N ARG A 150 19.47 11.54 21.53
CA ARG A 150 19.77 12.56 22.55
C ARG A 150 19.60 12.07 23.98
N GLU A 151 18.79 11.04 24.17
CA GLU A 151 18.60 10.35 25.45
C GLU A 151 19.50 9.11 25.58
N GLY A 152 20.41 8.88 24.61
CA GLY A 152 21.36 7.77 24.63
C GLY A 152 20.76 6.41 24.26
N ILE A 153 19.53 6.38 23.76
CA ILE A 153 18.79 5.16 23.36
C ILE A 153 18.50 5.12 21.84
N GLY A 154 19.28 5.87 21.06
CA GLY A 154 19.18 5.89 19.60
C GLY A 154 19.54 4.53 18.99
N LEU A 155 18.89 4.21 17.88
CA LEU A 155 19.15 3.01 17.09
C LEU A 155 20.03 3.34 15.90
N ALA A 156 21.01 2.49 15.61
CA ALA A 156 21.79 2.56 14.39
C ALA A 156 21.08 1.85 13.23
N LEU A 157 21.38 2.27 11.99
CA LEU A 157 20.90 1.59 10.78
C LEU A 157 21.35 0.12 10.70
N THR A 158 22.48 -0.20 11.36
CA THR A 158 23.07 -1.53 11.44
C THR A 158 22.50 -2.38 12.56
N ASP A 159 21.69 -1.80 13.45
CA ASP A 159 21.04 -2.57 14.51
C ASP A 159 20.04 -3.53 13.90
N ASP A 160 19.85 -4.66 14.58
CA ASP A 160 19.08 -5.76 14.04
C ASP A 160 17.64 -5.32 13.74
N GLY A 161 17.16 -5.73 12.56
CA GLY A 161 15.81 -5.41 12.11
C GLY A 161 15.56 -3.96 11.64
N VAL A 162 16.43 -2.97 11.89
CA VAL A 162 16.18 -1.58 11.49
C VAL A 162 16.10 -1.42 9.97
N LEU A 163 17.16 -1.80 9.24
CA LEU A 163 17.17 -1.71 7.78
C LEU A 163 16.04 -2.54 7.14
N ARG A 164 15.78 -3.73 7.70
CA ARG A 164 14.66 -4.57 7.29
C ARG A 164 13.33 -3.86 7.46
N ALA A 165 13.10 -3.19 8.59
CA ALA A 165 11.85 -2.48 8.87
C ALA A 165 11.61 -1.30 7.92
N LEU A 166 12.67 -0.58 7.53
CA LEU A 166 12.56 0.52 6.55
C LEU A 166 12.14 0.01 5.17
N VAL A 167 12.79 -1.04 4.66
CA VAL A 167 12.43 -1.65 3.37
C VAL A 167 11.07 -2.36 3.47
N GLY A 168 10.85 -3.07 4.59
CA GLY A 168 9.64 -3.79 4.91
C GLY A 168 8.42 -2.90 5.04
N SER A 169 8.59 -1.67 5.52
CA SER A 169 7.54 -0.65 5.52
C SER A 169 7.02 -0.38 4.11
N GLY A 170 7.91 -0.21 3.14
CA GLY A 170 7.54 -0.11 1.72
C GLY A 170 6.81 -1.35 1.21
N LEU A 171 7.34 -2.54 1.51
CA LEU A 171 6.71 -3.81 1.10
C LEU A 171 5.30 -3.96 1.66
N TYR A 172 5.11 -3.63 2.94
CA TYR A 172 3.83 -3.71 3.63
C TYR A 172 2.82 -2.68 3.07
N MET A 173 3.23 -1.43 2.86
CA MET A 173 2.38 -0.42 2.21
C MET A 173 1.95 -0.84 0.81
N ALA A 174 2.88 -1.39 0.02
CA ALA A 174 2.60 -1.87 -1.33
C ALA A 174 1.63 -3.06 -1.34
N GLY A 175 1.80 -4.01 -0.41
CA GLY A 175 0.90 -5.15 -0.25
C GLY A 175 -0.51 -4.74 0.19
N LEU A 176 -0.63 -3.82 1.16
CA LEU A 176 -1.93 -3.29 1.58
C LEU A 176 -2.65 -2.52 0.47
N GLY A 177 -1.91 -1.72 -0.30
CA GLY A 177 -2.46 -1.04 -1.46
C GLY A 177 -2.96 -2.03 -2.53
N LEU A 178 -2.21 -3.10 -2.80
CA LEU A 178 -2.64 -4.16 -3.71
C LEU A 178 -3.86 -4.92 -3.19
N LEU A 179 -3.91 -5.25 -1.91
CA LEU A 179 -5.08 -5.85 -1.27
C LEU A 179 -6.32 -4.97 -1.48
N ALA A 180 -6.18 -3.68 -1.18
CA ALA A 180 -7.24 -2.70 -1.32
C ALA A 180 -7.68 -2.52 -2.78
N ALA A 181 -6.74 -2.52 -3.73
CA ALA A 181 -7.03 -2.48 -5.15
C ALA A 181 -7.78 -3.73 -5.62
N ALA A 182 -7.39 -4.92 -5.15
CA ALA A 182 -8.04 -6.18 -5.50
C ALA A 182 -9.48 -6.26 -4.97
N VAL A 183 -9.70 -5.84 -3.72
CA VAL A 183 -11.06 -5.70 -3.16
C VAL A 183 -11.86 -4.63 -3.92
N GLY A 184 -11.24 -3.49 -4.24
CA GLY A 184 -11.84 -2.44 -5.07
C GLY A 184 -12.28 -2.95 -6.44
N LEU A 185 -11.51 -3.84 -7.07
CA LEU A 185 -11.83 -4.46 -8.35
C LEU A 185 -13.03 -5.43 -8.26
N LEU A 186 -13.15 -6.15 -7.15
CA LEU A 186 -14.25 -7.08 -6.89
C LEU A 186 -15.58 -6.35 -6.62
N VAL A 187 -15.52 -5.32 -5.79
CA VAL A 187 -16.70 -4.59 -5.27
C VAL A 187 -17.12 -3.44 -6.18
N ARG A 188 -16.16 -2.79 -6.87
CA ARG A 188 -16.37 -1.65 -7.79
C ARG A 188 -17.05 -0.43 -7.15
N HIS A 189 -17.00 -0.32 -5.82
CA HIS A 189 -17.55 0.80 -5.07
C HIS A 189 -16.56 1.27 -4.01
N THR A 190 -16.15 2.54 -4.07
CA THR A 190 -15.10 3.11 -3.20
C THR A 190 -15.42 2.94 -1.72
N ALA A 191 -16.60 3.38 -1.27
CA ALA A 191 -16.94 3.33 0.15
C ALA A 191 -16.97 1.90 0.69
N ALA A 192 -17.66 0.97 0.00
CA ALA A 192 -17.70 -0.43 0.39
C ALA A 192 -16.32 -1.09 0.42
N ALA A 193 -15.45 -0.83 -0.58
CA ALA A 193 -14.09 -1.36 -0.60
C ALA A 193 -13.25 -0.85 0.58
N LEU A 194 -13.32 0.46 0.88
CA LEU A 194 -12.65 1.03 2.06
C LEU A 194 -13.17 0.42 3.35
N SER A 195 -14.49 0.33 3.53
CA SER A 195 -15.10 -0.25 4.72
C SER A 195 -14.68 -1.69 4.95
N ILE A 196 -14.60 -2.50 3.89
CA ILE A 196 -14.17 -3.90 3.98
C ILE A 196 -12.70 -3.98 4.40
N VAL A 197 -11.81 -3.27 3.71
CA VAL A 197 -10.36 -3.41 3.94
C VAL A 197 -9.95 -2.79 5.27
N LEU A 198 -10.44 -1.59 5.59
CA LEU A 198 -10.17 -0.95 6.87
C LEU A 198 -10.80 -1.74 8.02
N GLY A 199 -12.04 -2.22 7.85
CA GLY A 199 -12.68 -3.08 8.84
C GLY A 199 -11.89 -4.36 9.09
N LEU A 200 -11.42 -5.02 8.03
CA LEU A 200 -10.62 -6.24 8.14
C LEU A 200 -9.28 -5.98 8.85
N VAL A 201 -8.53 -4.95 8.42
CA VAL A 201 -7.18 -4.68 8.94
C VAL A 201 -7.23 -4.10 10.35
N PHE A 202 -8.07 -3.10 10.61
CA PHE A 202 -8.08 -2.37 11.88
C PHE A 202 -9.06 -2.94 12.90
N VAL A 203 -10.23 -3.42 12.49
CA VAL A 203 -11.23 -3.92 13.46
C VAL A 203 -11.00 -5.41 13.68
N VAL A 204 -11.16 -6.22 12.63
CA VAL A 204 -11.05 -7.68 12.75
C VAL A 204 -9.65 -8.08 13.19
N GLY A 205 -8.60 -7.54 12.55
CA GLY A 205 -7.20 -7.82 12.89
C GLY A 205 -6.87 -7.64 14.38
N ASN A 206 -7.29 -6.53 15.00
CA ASN A 206 -7.06 -6.27 16.42
C ASN A 206 -7.98 -7.11 17.34
N MET A 207 -9.22 -7.39 16.92
CA MET A 207 -10.17 -8.17 17.71
C MET A 207 -9.82 -9.67 17.77
N THR A 208 -8.98 -10.18 16.87
CA THR A 208 -8.56 -11.60 16.88
C THR A 208 -7.87 -12.03 18.17
N MET A 209 -7.20 -11.11 18.88
CA MET A 209 -6.54 -11.40 20.15
C MET A 209 -7.52 -11.71 21.30
N LEU A 210 -8.81 -11.39 21.13
CA LEU A 210 -9.85 -11.71 22.12
C LEU A 210 -10.34 -13.17 22.02
N LEU A 211 -9.99 -13.87 20.95
CA LEU A 211 -10.39 -15.27 20.76
C LEU A 211 -9.50 -16.19 21.63
N PRO A 212 -10.09 -17.13 22.39
CA PRO A 212 -9.33 -17.99 23.27
C PRO A 212 -8.58 -19.10 22.52
N GLY A 213 -7.43 -19.50 23.06
CA GLY A 213 -6.68 -20.69 22.65
C GLY A 213 -6.05 -20.61 21.26
N ALA A 214 -5.76 -21.79 20.69
CA ALA A 214 -5.05 -21.91 19.41
C ALA A 214 -5.79 -21.22 18.25
N TRP A 215 -7.12 -21.13 18.30
CA TRP A 215 -7.91 -20.44 17.30
C TRP A 215 -7.58 -18.95 17.24
N GLY A 216 -7.51 -18.27 18.38
CA GLY A 216 -7.13 -16.86 18.43
C GLY A 216 -5.70 -16.62 17.98
N GLU A 217 -4.77 -17.47 18.41
CA GLU A 217 -3.37 -17.39 18.01
C GLU A 217 -3.18 -17.49 16.49
N TRP A 218 -3.74 -18.54 15.87
CA TRP A 218 -3.62 -18.73 14.42
C TRP A 218 -4.37 -17.68 13.63
N THR A 219 -5.55 -17.24 14.10
CA THR A 219 -6.30 -16.17 13.43
C THR A 219 -5.52 -14.85 13.51
N THR A 220 -4.89 -14.56 14.65
CA THR A 220 -4.04 -13.37 14.82
C THR A 220 -2.86 -13.41 13.86
N LYS A 221 -2.20 -14.56 13.70
CA LYS A 221 -1.03 -14.74 12.81
C LYS A 221 -1.37 -14.65 11.32
N LEU A 222 -2.55 -15.11 10.92
CA LEU A 222 -3.00 -15.21 9.52
C LEU A 222 -3.96 -14.10 9.09
N MET A 223 -4.21 -13.09 9.93
CA MET A 223 -4.97 -11.92 9.48
C MET A 223 -4.07 -11.04 8.61
N PRO A 224 -4.53 -10.54 7.44
CA PRO A 224 -3.65 -9.84 6.49
C PRO A 224 -2.87 -8.67 7.07
N GLY A 225 -3.52 -7.85 7.90
CA GLY A 225 -2.87 -6.73 8.60
C GLY A 225 -1.78 -7.19 9.56
N ASN A 226 -2.03 -8.28 10.30
CA ASN A 226 -1.11 -8.77 11.32
C ASN A 226 0.04 -9.57 10.71
N ALA A 227 -0.26 -10.45 9.74
CA ALA A 227 0.71 -11.29 9.04
C ALA A 227 1.82 -10.44 8.41
N GLY A 228 1.44 -9.34 7.74
CA GLY A 228 2.37 -8.45 7.08
C GLY A 228 3.06 -7.44 7.99
N ALA A 229 2.49 -7.08 9.15
CA ALA A 229 2.97 -5.95 9.95
C ALA A 229 4.40 -6.11 10.47
N ARG A 230 4.80 -7.33 10.86
CA ARG A 230 6.10 -7.59 11.52
C ARG A 230 7.31 -7.28 10.61
N ILE A 231 7.14 -7.31 9.28
CA ILE A 231 8.21 -6.93 8.35
C ILE A 231 8.56 -5.44 8.43
N ALA A 232 7.60 -4.60 8.83
CA ALA A 232 7.68 -3.14 8.86
C ALA A 232 8.15 -2.58 10.20
N THR A 233 8.40 -3.43 11.21
CA THR A 233 8.90 -2.99 12.53
C THR A 233 10.20 -3.72 12.89
N PRO A 234 11.19 -3.04 13.49
CA PRO A 234 12.41 -3.68 14.00
C PRO A 234 12.06 -4.67 15.10
N GLU A 235 11.31 -4.18 16.09
CA GLU A 235 10.76 -4.93 17.21
C GLU A 235 9.24 -4.79 17.21
N SER A 236 8.53 -5.73 17.82
CA SER A 236 7.06 -5.73 17.84
C SER A 236 6.54 -5.70 19.27
N PHE A 237 5.48 -4.93 19.49
CA PHE A 237 4.70 -4.99 20.74
C PHE A 237 3.97 -6.33 20.92
N ASN A 238 3.81 -7.12 19.86
CA ASN A 238 3.09 -8.38 19.89
C ASN A 238 4.02 -9.57 19.58
N PRO A 239 4.43 -10.36 20.59
CA PRO A 239 5.34 -11.48 20.40
C PRO A 239 4.66 -12.68 19.70
N LEU A 240 3.34 -12.67 19.52
CA LEU A 240 2.60 -13.75 18.85
C LEU A 240 2.67 -13.69 17.32
N LEU A 241 3.19 -12.60 16.76
CA LEU A 241 3.29 -12.45 15.31
C LEU A 241 4.34 -13.40 14.72
N LEU A 242 4.11 -13.81 13.47
CA LEU A 242 5.08 -14.59 12.72
C LEU A 242 6.38 -13.81 12.50
N ASP A 243 7.46 -14.55 12.25
CA ASP A 243 8.74 -13.96 11.87
C ASP A 243 8.59 -13.03 10.66
N PRO A 244 9.38 -11.93 10.58
CA PRO A 244 9.18 -10.86 9.60
C PRO A 244 8.93 -11.34 8.16
N TRP A 245 9.80 -12.21 7.65
CA TRP A 245 9.73 -12.70 6.28
C TRP A 245 8.68 -13.80 6.10
N ALA A 246 8.47 -14.66 7.09
CA ALA A 246 7.45 -15.69 7.05
C ALA A 246 6.04 -15.08 7.06
N GLY A 247 5.79 -14.12 7.96
CA GLY A 247 4.56 -13.35 8.00
C GLY A 247 4.32 -12.57 6.71
N PHE A 248 5.34 -11.91 6.17
CA PHE A 248 5.21 -11.22 4.89
C PHE A 248 4.91 -12.19 3.73
N ALA A 249 5.48 -13.39 3.72
CA ALA A 249 5.18 -14.39 2.70
C ALA A 249 3.71 -14.87 2.78
N VAL A 250 3.19 -15.06 3.99
CA VAL A 250 1.77 -15.36 4.23
C VAL A 250 0.88 -14.23 3.71
N PHE A 251 1.18 -12.98 4.09
CA PHE A 251 0.45 -11.82 3.61
C PHE A 251 0.50 -11.67 2.08
N ALA A 252 1.68 -11.86 1.48
CA ALA A 252 1.85 -11.81 0.03
C ALA A 252 1.03 -12.91 -0.68
N ALA A 253 0.94 -14.11 -0.09
CA ALA A 253 0.11 -15.19 -0.61
C ALA A 253 -1.39 -14.84 -0.53
N GLU A 254 -1.86 -14.27 0.57
CA GLU A 254 -3.24 -13.79 0.72
C GLU A 254 -3.58 -12.72 -0.32
N VAL A 255 -2.72 -11.72 -0.48
CA VAL A 255 -2.85 -10.68 -1.51
C VAL A 255 -2.90 -11.29 -2.90
N ALA A 256 -2.02 -12.25 -3.20
CA ALA A 256 -1.98 -12.93 -4.49
C ALA A 256 -3.28 -13.71 -4.77
N VAL A 257 -3.85 -14.40 -3.77
CA VAL A 257 -5.12 -15.10 -3.90
C VAL A 257 -6.26 -14.12 -4.18
N VAL A 258 -6.39 -13.05 -3.41
CA VAL A 258 -7.46 -12.04 -3.62
C VAL A 258 -7.32 -11.37 -4.98
N LEU A 259 -6.09 -11.04 -5.39
CA LEU A 259 -5.80 -10.45 -6.69
C LEU A 259 -6.12 -11.41 -7.85
N ALA A 260 -5.80 -12.69 -7.72
CA ALA A 260 -6.13 -13.71 -8.73
C ALA A 260 -7.65 -13.88 -8.88
N VAL A 261 -8.39 -13.91 -7.77
CA VAL A 261 -9.86 -13.95 -7.78
C VAL A 261 -10.43 -12.69 -8.44
N ALA A 262 -9.89 -11.51 -8.10
CA ALA A 262 -10.30 -10.25 -8.69
C ALA A 262 -10.02 -10.18 -10.20
N ALA A 263 -8.85 -10.64 -10.64
CA ALA A 263 -8.47 -10.70 -12.05
C ALA A 263 -9.38 -11.67 -12.84
N ALA A 264 -9.67 -12.86 -12.29
CA ALA A 264 -10.56 -13.83 -12.91
C ALA A 264 -12.01 -13.31 -13.00
N ALA A 265 -12.48 -12.60 -11.99
CA ALA A 265 -13.79 -11.93 -12.03
C ALA A 265 -13.80 -10.80 -13.07
N PHE A 266 -12.72 -10.03 -13.20
CA PHE A 266 -12.58 -8.95 -14.18
C PHE A 266 -12.53 -9.45 -15.62
N SER A 267 -11.95 -10.62 -15.88
CA SER A 267 -11.94 -11.23 -17.21
C SER A 267 -13.29 -11.80 -17.64
N ARG A 268 -14.13 -12.21 -16.68
CA ARG A 268 -15.43 -12.85 -16.94
C ARG A 268 -16.61 -11.87 -16.96
N ARG A 269 -16.48 -10.72 -16.31
CA ARG A 269 -17.55 -9.70 -16.25
C ARG A 269 -17.37 -8.72 -17.41
N ASP A 270 -18.42 -8.52 -18.19
CA ASP A 270 -18.48 -7.41 -19.15
C ASP A 270 -18.37 -6.07 -18.39
N ALA A 271 -17.75 -5.09 -19.04
CA ALA A 271 -17.41 -3.77 -18.49
C ALA A 271 -18.35 -2.69 -19.05
#